data_AF-A0A520IT67-F1
#
_entry.id   AF-A0A520IT67-F1
#
_cell.length_a   1.000
_cell.length_b   1.000
_cell.length_c   1.000
_cell.angle_alpha   90.00
_cell.angle_beta   90.00
_cell.angle_gamma   90.00
#
_symmetry.space_group_name_H-M   'P 1'
#
loop_
_entity.id
_entity.type
_entity.pdbx_description
1 polymer ?
#
loop_
_entity_poly.entity_id
_entity_poly.type
_entity_poly.pdbx_seq_one_letter_code
_entity_poly.pdbx_strand_id
1 'polypeptide(L)'
;EYLSSAIVDMKIHTVANGVIDPDKFEAATLAEIGMPKQLVMRHRVPQFQHLFSSDSYSAGYYSYLWSETMDADTFAAFEEAGSPWDKPTADKFARLLLSTGNETDRAEAYRAFRGRDPDVNALLKKRGFAPTQAAQDAK
;
A
#
# COMPACT_ATOMS: atom_id res chain seq x y z
N GLU A 1 -10.41 2.73 9.27
CA GLU A 1 -11.20 1.97 8.28
C GLU A 1 -10.37 1.20 7.24
N TYR A 2 -9.44 1.83 6.50
CA TYR A 2 -8.66 1.14 5.45
C TYR A 2 -7.67 0.10 6.01
N LEU A 3 -6.81 0.50 6.96
CA LEU A 3 -5.81 -0.40 7.56
C LEU A 3 -6.45 -1.63 8.21
N SER A 4 -7.59 -1.44 8.88
CA SER A 4 -8.35 -2.55 9.47
C SER A 4 -8.82 -3.55 8.41
N SER A 5 -9.27 -3.10 7.24
CA SER A 5 -9.65 -3.99 6.14
C SER A 5 -8.46 -4.76 5.57
N ALA A 6 -7.30 -4.12 5.41
CA ALA A 6 -6.07 -4.80 4.95
C ALA A 6 -5.53 -5.82 5.97
N ILE A 7 -5.60 -5.50 7.27
CA ILE A 7 -5.14 -6.42 8.33
C ILE A 7 -6.07 -7.63 8.43
N VAL A 8 -7.39 -7.41 8.40
CA VAL A 8 -8.36 -8.52 8.43
C VAL A 8 -8.19 -9.42 7.21
N ASP A 9 -8.01 -8.85 6.01
CA ASP A 9 -7.68 -9.62 4.80
C ASP A 9 -6.48 -10.56 5.02
N MET A 10 -5.33 -10.01 5.42
CA MET A 10 -4.12 -10.81 5.65
C MET A 10 -4.30 -11.88 6.74
N LYS A 11 -5.02 -11.56 7.82
CA LYS A 11 -5.28 -12.51 8.90
C LYS A 11 -6.18 -13.65 8.48
N ILE A 12 -7.24 -13.37 7.72
CA ILE A 12 -8.14 -14.42 7.20
C ILE A 12 -7.36 -15.40 6.33
N HIS A 13 -6.53 -14.89 5.41
CA HIS A 13 -5.78 -15.71 4.46
C HIS A 13 -4.54 -16.42 5.03
N THR A 14 -4.25 -16.24 6.33
CA THR A 14 -3.17 -16.95 7.03
C THR A 14 -3.71 -17.99 8.03
N VAL A 15 -5.03 -18.17 8.11
CA VAL A 15 -5.66 -19.22 8.92
C VAL A 15 -5.40 -20.59 8.28
N ALA A 16 -4.70 -21.47 8.99
CA ALA A 16 -4.20 -22.75 8.46
C ALA A 16 -5.28 -23.69 7.86
N ASN A 17 -6.50 -23.67 8.40
CA ASN A 17 -7.61 -24.49 7.89
C ASN A 17 -8.60 -23.70 7.01
N GLY A 18 -8.39 -22.39 6.84
CA GLY A 18 -9.27 -21.50 6.06
C GLY A 18 -10.70 -21.37 6.60
N VAL A 19 -11.03 -21.93 7.77
CA VAL A 19 -12.39 -21.91 8.34
C VAL A 19 -12.44 -20.91 9.47
N ILE A 20 -13.30 -19.90 9.32
CA ILE A 20 -13.55 -18.88 10.34
C ILE A 20 -15.05 -18.72 10.60
N ASP A 21 -15.38 -18.24 11.80
CA ASP A 21 -16.66 -17.58 12.07
C ASP A 21 -16.47 -16.09 11.74
N PRO A 22 -17.07 -15.55 10.65
CA PRO A 22 -16.77 -14.21 10.16
C PRO A 22 -16.98 -13.12 11.20
N ASP A 23 -18.06 -13.20 11.98
CA ASP A 23 -18.40 -12.19 12.99
C ASP A 23 -17.42 -12.22 14.15
N LYS A 24 -17.11 -13.41 14.68
CA LYS A 24 -16.16 -13.55 15.79
C LYS A 24 -14.74 -13.19 15.37
N PHE A 25 -14.32 -13.61 14.18
CA PHE A 25 -12.99 -13.35 13.65
C PHE A 25 -12.76 -11.85 13.45
N GLU A 26 -13.74 -11.17 12.84
CA GLU A 26 -13.68 -9.73 12.64
C GLU A 26 -13.62 -8.99 13.99
N ALA A 27 -14.54 -9.29 14.92
CA ALA A 27 -14.58 -8.64 16.22
C ALA A 27 -13.28 -8.82 17.02
N ALA A 28 -12.74 -10.05 17.04
CA ALA A 28 -11.48 -10.35 17.72
C ALA A 28 -10.30 -9.59 17.09
N THR A 29 -10.22 -9.58 15.75
CA THR A 29 -9.16 -8.87 15.03
C THR A 29 -9.23 -7.36 15.26
N LEU A 30 -10.42 -6.77 15.24
CA LEU A 30 -10.60 -5.33 15.47
C LEU A 30 -10.26 -4.93 16.92
N ALA A 31 -10.58 -5.79 17.89
CA ALA A 31 -10.19 -5.58 19.28
C ALA A 31 -8.66 -5.63 19.44
N GLU A 32 -7.98 -6.60 18.81
CA GLU A 32 -6.53 -6.77 18.88
C GLU A 32 -5.77 -5.55 18.33
N ILE A 33 -6.23 -4.98 17.20
CA ILE A 33 -5.59 -3.79 16.60
C ILE A 33 -5.98 -2.47 17.28
N GLY A 34 -6.76 -2.52 18.37
CA GLY A 34 -7.20 -1.33 19.09
C GLY A 34 -8.11 -0.42 18.27
N MET A 35 -8.96 -0.98 17.40
CA MET A 35 -9.85 -0.21 16.53
C MET A 35 -10.79 0.69 17.39
N PRO A 36 -10.82 2.02 17.16
CA PRO A 36 -11.73 2.91 17.87
C PRO A 36 -13.19 2.54 17.61
N LYS A 37 -14.04 2.57 18.64
CA LYS A 37 -15.47 2.21 18.54
C LYS A 37 -16.26 3.10 17.58
N GLN A 38 -15.78 4.30 17.31
CA GLN A 38 -16.39 5.29 16.42
C GLN A 38 -16.09 5.01 14.94
N LEU A 39 -15.17 4.08 14.65
CA LEU A 39 -14.77 3.72 13.30
C LEU A 39 -15.18 2.28 12.98
N VAL A 40 -15.57 2.05 11.73
CA VAL A 40 -15.84 0.73 11.20
C VAL A 40 -14.81 0.36 10.15
N MET A 41 -14.73 -0.93 9.80
CA MET A 41 -13.96 -1.36 8.63
C MET A 41 -14.56 -0.73 7.36
N ARG A 42 -13.70 -0.46 6.38
CA ARG A 42 -14.15 0.07 5.08
C ARG A 42 -15.01 -0.96 4.33
N HIS A 43 -14.66 -2.24 4.47
CA HIS A 43 -15.45 -3.38 4.02
C HIS A 43 -15.45 -4.44 5.13
N ARG A 44 -16.62 -4.81 5.64
CA ARG A 44 -16.76 -5.94 6.58
C ARG A 44 -16.77 -7.26 5.82
N VAL A 45 -16.42 -8.35 6.49
CA VAL A 45 -16.16 -9.65 5.86
C VAL A 45 -17.30 -10.11 4.92
N PRO A 46 -18.59 -10.11 5.31
CA PRO A 46 -19.64 -10.66 4.45
C PRO A 46 -19.82 -9.95 3.09
N GLN A 47 -19.47 -8.66 3.01
CA GLN A 47 -19.61 -7.85 1.80
C GLN A 47 -18.27 -7.47 1.16
N PHE A 48 -17.17 -8.09 1.56
CA PHE A 48 -15.83 -7.71 1.12
C PHE A 48 -15.53 -8.22 -0.29
N GLN A 49 -16.15 -7.61 -1.30
CA GLN A 49 -16.09 -8.06 -2.70
C GLN A 49 -14.64 -8.20 -3.20
N HIS A 50 -13.73 -7.27 -2.85
CA HIS A 50 -12.32 -7.37 -3.24
C HIS A 50 -11.71 -8.76 -2.93
N LEU A 51 -12.09 -9.39 -1.82
CA LEU A 51 -11.52 -10.66 -1.40
C LEU A 51 -12.30 -11.88 -1.90
N PHE A 52 -13.59 -11.71 -2.18
CA PHE A 52 -14.54 -12.83 -2.34
C PHE A 52 -15.27 -12.86 -3.68
N SER A 53 -15.20 -11.80 -4.50
CA SER A 53 -15.75 -11.81 -5.87
C SER A 53 -14.80 -12.42 -6.89
N SER A 54 -13.49 -12.38 -6.61
CA SER A 54 -12.43 -13.00 -7.38
C SER A 54 -11.17 -13.12 -6.53
N ASP A 55 -10.21 -13.93 -6.96
CA ASP A 55 -8.92 -14.10 -6.29
C ASP A 55 -7.97 -12.88 -6.46
N SER A 56 -8.41 -11.81 -7.11
CA SER A 56 -7.54 -10.71 -7.55
C SER A 56 -6.96 -9.89 -6.41
N TYR A 57 -7.64 -9.79 -5.26
CA TYR A 57 -7.17 -9.05 -4.08
C TYR A 57 -7.23 -9.86 -2.77
N SER A 58 -7.51 -11.15 -2.83
CA SER A 58 -7.40 -12.06 -1.69
C SER A 58 -5.96 -12.10 -1.19
N ALA A 59 -5.73 -11.85 0.10
CA ALA A 59 -4.39 -11.62 0.67
C ALA A 59 -3.61 -10.48 -0.03
N GLY A 60 -4.33 -9.50 -0.57
CA GLY A 60 -3.80 -8.48 -1.46
C GLY A 60 -4.41 -7.10 -1.26
N TYR A 61 -5.34 -6.90 -0.31
CA TYR A 61 -5.97 -5.59 -0.10
C TYR A 61 -4.98 -4.54 0.41
N TYR A 62 -3.88 -4.97 1.05
CA TYR A 62 -2.75 -4.10 1.42
C TYR A 62 -2.06 -3.46 0.21
N SER A 63 -2.26 -4.00 -1.00
CA SER A 63 -1.65 -3.50 -2.24
C SER A 63 -1.98 -2.04 -2.53
N TYR A 64 -3.13 -1.53 -2.07
CA TYR A 64 -3.44 -0.10 -2.19
C TYR A 64 -2.48 0.77 -1.38
N LEU A 65 -2.20 0.44 -0.11
CA LEU A 65 -1.24 1.21 0.71
C LEU A 65 0.20 1.02 0.24
N TRP A 66 0.51 -0.20 -0.19
CA TRP A 66 1.80 -0.52 -0.77
C TRP A 66 2.07 0.34 -2.02
N SER A 67 1.13 0.35 -2.98
CA SER A 67 1.19 1.21 -4.18
C SER A 67 1.15 2.70 -3.87
N GLU A 68 0.38 3.13 -2.86
CA GLU A 68 0.31 4.53 -2.45
C GLU A 68 1.65 5.04 -1.87
N THR A 69 2.48 4.15 -1.33
CA THR A 69 3.85 4.48 -0.92
C THR A 69 4.68 4.87 -2.14
N MET A 70 4.65 4.05 -3.18
CA MET A 70 5.34 4.34 -4.45
C MET A 70 4.76 5.57 -5.14
N ASP A 71 3.44 5.79 -5.10
CA ASP A 71 2.78 6.99 -5.63
C ASP A 71 3.30 8.26 -4.95
N ALA A 72 3.22 8.32 -3.61
CA ALA A 72 3.66 9.47 -2.85
C ALA A 72 5.15 9.77 -3.08
N ASP A 73 6.00 8.73 -3.10
CA ASP A 73 7.44 8.90 -3.32
C ASP A 73 7.79 9.24 -4.78
N THR A 74 6.98 8.78 -5.75
CA THR A 74 7.09 9.20 -7.15
C THR A 74 6.75 10.67 -7.29
N PHE A 75 5.67 11.14 -6.65
CA PHE A 75 5.31 12.55 -6.67
C PHE A 75 6.37 13.43 -5.99
N ALA A 76 6.99 12.93 -4.91
CA ALA A 76 8.11 13.62 -4.27
C ALA A 76 9.29 13.87 -5.22
N ALA A 77 9.56 12.98 -6.19
CA ALA A 77 10.58 13.22 -7.21
C ALA A 77 10.26 14.43 -8.11
N PHE A 78 8.98 14.68 -8.39
CA PHE A 78 8.55 15.88 -9.11
C PHE A 78 8.63 17.14 -8.23
N GLU A 79 8.29 17.04 -6.94
CA GLU A 79 8.49 18.14 -5.98
C GLU A 79 9.97 18.52 -5.86
N GLU A 80 10.87 17.52 -5.80
CA GLU A 80 12.34 17.70 -5.77
C GLU A 80 12.88 18.35 -7.05
N ALA A 81 12.27 18.06 -8.21
CA ALA A 81 12.57 18.73 -9.47
C ALA A 81 12.02 20.17 -9.54
N GLY A 82 11.20 20.58 -8.56
CA GLY A 82 10.63 21.92 -8.43
C GLY A 82 9.32 22.13 -9.18
N SER A 83 8.75 21.10 -9.82
CA SER A 83 7.49 21.22 -10.56
C SER A 83 6.81 19.85 -10.78
N PRO A 84 5.48 19.74 -10.56
CA PRO A 84 4.72 18.55 -10.96
C PRO A 84 4.65 18.34 -12.47
N TRP A 85 5.14 19.29 -13.28
CA TRP A 85 5.23 19.20 -14.74
C TRP A 85 6.69 19.13 -15.25
N ASP A 86 7.66 18.82 -14.40
CA ASP A 86 9.05 18.67 -14.84
C ASP A 86 9.19 17.62 -15.96
N LYS A 87 9.55 18.09 -17.16
CA LYS A 87 9.59 17.25 -18.35
C LYS A 87 10.64 16.12 -18.25
N PRO A 88 11.89 16.36 -17.82
CA PRO A 88 12.87 15.29 -17.62
C PRO A 88 12.37 14.18 -16.69
N THR A 89 11.70 14.52 -15.58
CA THR A 89 11.14 13.57 -14.62
C THR A 89 9.98 12.80 -15.24
N ALA A 90 9.07 13.48 -15.95
CA ALA A 90 7.98 12.84 -16.68
C ALA A 90 8.47 11.85 -17.75
N ASP A 91 9.49 12.23 -18.53
CA ASP A 91 10.08 11.38 -19.56
C ASP A 91 10.72 10.12 -18.94
N LYS A 92 11.38 10.25 -17.79
CA LYS A 92 11.92 9.11 -17.03
C LYS A 92 10.79 8.22 -16.50
N PHE A 93 9.76 8.82 -15.89
CA PHE A 93 8.62 8.09 -15.33
C PHE A 93 7.90 7.26 -16.41
N ALA A 94 7.60 7.88 -17.56
CA ALA A 94 6.96 7.22 -18.68
C ALA A 94 7.79 6.04 -19.21
N ARG A 95 9.09 6.25 -19.45
CA ARG A 95 9.98 5.25 -20.04
C ARG A 95 10.31 4.10 -19.10
N LEU A 96 10.47 4.36 -17.80
CA LEU A 96 10.97 3.35 -16.86
C LEU A 96 9.83 2.60 -16.15
N LEU A 97 8.72 3.27 -15.84
CA LEU A 97 7.63 2.68 -15.04
C LEU A 97 6.37 2.36 -15.83
N LEU A 98 5.92 3.29 -16.69
CA LEU A 98 4.62 3.15 -17.37
C LEU A 98 4.69 2.28 -18.61
N SER A 99 5.74 2.40 -19.44
CA SER A 99 5.82 1.70 -20.73
C SER A 99 6.32 0.26 -20.63
N THR A 100 6.97 -0.12 -19.53
CA THR A 100 7.69 -1.40 -19.40
C THR A 100 6.80 -2.57 -19.00
N GLY A 101 5.57 -2.31 -18.53
CA GLY A 101 4.69 -3.38 -18.04
C GLY A 101 5.43 -4.30 -17.05
N ASN A 102 5.38 -5.62 -17.28
CA ASN A 102 6.14 -6.61 -16.51
C ASN A 102 7.37 -7.15 -17.26
N GLU A 103 7.93 -6.40 -18.21
CA GLU A 103 9.12 -6.80 -18.98
C GLU A 103 10.43 -6.65 -18.17
N THR A 104 10.40 -5.94 -17.06
CA THR A 104 11.53 -5.75 -16.13
C THR A 104 11.03 -5.94 -14.70
N ASP A 105 11.91 -6.39 -13.80
CA ASP A 105 11.60 -6.43 -12.38
C ASP A 105 11.14 -5.05 -11.89
N ARG A 106 10.00 -5.02 -11.18
CA ARG A 106 9.35 -3.76 -10.82
C ARG A 106 10.15 -2.97 -9.80
N ALA A 107 10.88 -3.64 -8.90
CA ALA A 107 11.73 -2.97 -7.93
C ALA A 107 12.98 -2.39 -8.62
N GLU A 108 13.56 -3.11 -9.58
CA GLU A 108 14.66 -2.59 -10.42
C GLU A 108 14.24 -1.38 -11.25
N ALA A 109 13.07 -1.44 -11.90
CA ALA A 109 12.52 -0.32 -12.65
C ALA A 109 12.28 0.92 -11.76
N TYR A 110 11.77 0.70 -10.54
CA TYR A 110 11.58 1.77 -9.55
C TYR A 110 12.90 2.38 -9.11
N ARG A 111 13.91 1.56 -8.79
CA ARG A 111 15.26 2.05 -8.46
C ARG A 111 15.91 2.79 -9.62
N ALA A 112 15.71 2.35 -10.85
CA ALA A 112 16.21 3.06 -12.04
C ALA A 112 15.56 4.44 -12.20
N PHE A 113 14.29 4.60 -11.84
CA PHE A 113 13.59 5.88 -11.85
C PHE A 113 13.98 6.77 -10.67
N ARG A 114 13.90 6.26 -9.45
CA ARG A 114 14.00 7.02 -8.20
C ARG A 114 15.43 7.15 -7.68
N GLY A 115 16.32 6.24 -8.07
CA GLY A 115 17.70 6.10 -7.57
C GLY A 115 17.80 5.37 -6.23
N ARG A 116 16.68 4.92 -5.66
CA ARG A 116 16.58 4.19 -4.38
C ARG A 116 15.27 3.41 -4.31
N ASP A 117 15.11 2.57 -3.29
CA ASP A 117 13.82 1.94 -2.98
C ASP A 117 12.77 2.98 -2.53
N PRO A 118 11.46 2.63 -2.58
CA PRO A 118 10.39 3.52 -2.14
C PRO A 118 10.55 3.95 -0.68
N ASP A 119 10.44 5.25 -0.40
CA ASP A 119 10.50 5.79 0.97
C ASP A 119 9.08 5.98 1.54
N VAL A 120 8.77 5.20 2.59
CA VAL A 120 7.49 5.29 3.32
C VAL A 120 7.22 6.67 3.90
N ASN A 121 8.26 7.47 4.15
CA ASN A 121 8.10 8.82 4.68
C ASN A 121 7.35 9.75 3.73
N ALA A 122 7.40 9.52 2.41
CA ALA A 122 6.61 10.27 1.45
C ALA A 122 5.10 10.07 1.70
N LEU A 123 4.68 8.82 1.93
CA LEU A 123 3.29 8.50 2.27
C LEU A 123 2.89 9.04 3.64
N LEU A 124 3.75 8.91 4.64
CA LEU A 124 3.49 9.44 5.98
C LEU A 124 3.26 10.95 5.94
N LYS A 125 4.14 11.70 5.26
CA LYS A 125 3.96 13.14 5.02
C LYS A 125 2.64 13.44 4.31
N LYS A 126 2.32 12.73 3.22
CA LYS A 126 1.05 12.88 2.48
C LYS A 126 -0.17 12.65 3.37
N ARG A 127 -0.07 11.74 4.35
CA ARG A 127 -1.15 11.42 5.30
C ARG A 127 -1.11 12.23 6.61
N GLY A 128 -0.22 13.23 6.71
CA GLY A 128 -0.13 14.12 7.87
C GLY A 128 0.60 13.53 9.08
N PHE A 129 1.38 12.47 8.89
CA PHE A 129 2.23 11.87 9.91
C PHE A 129 3.66 12.41 9.84
N ALA A 130 4.34 12.41 10.99
CA ALA A 130 5.77 12.68 11.05
C ALA A 130 6.57 11.56 10.36
N PRO A 131 7.72 11.87 9.73
CA PRO A 131 8.60 10.85 9.18
C PRO A 131 9.15 9.95 10.27
N THR A 132 9.43 8.70 9.91
CA THR A 132 10.07 7.69 10.76
C THR A 132 11.58 7.64 10.50
N GLN A 133 12.35 7.34 11.54
CA GLN A 133 13.82 7.24 11.45
C GLN A 133 14.28 6.04 10.58
N ALA A 134 13.44 5.00 10.44
CA ALA A 134 13.80 3.69 9.89
C ALA A 134 14.22 3.68 8.40
N ALA A 135 13.85 4.70 7.61
CA ALA A 135 14.26 4.78 6.20
C ALA A 135 15.69 5.32 6.00
N GLN A 136 16.32 5.86 7.06
CA GLN A 136 17.66 6.46 6.98
C GLN A 136 18.78 5.40 7.07
N ASP A 137 18.48 4.24 7.65
CA ASP A 137 19.48 3.20 7.98
C ASP A 137 19.67 2.15 6.87
N ALA A 138 18.94 2.27 5.75
CA ALA A 138 19.04 1.36 4.60
C ALA A 138 19.98 1.86 3.47
N LYS A 139 20.82 2.86 3.76
CA LYS A 139 21.82 3.40 2.83
C LYS A 139 23.15 2.65 2.89
#